data_AF-A0A8S2ZLW3-F1
#
_entry.id   AF-A0A8S2ZLW3-F1
#
_cell.length_a   1.000
_cell.length_b   1.000
_cell.length_c   1.000
_cell.angle_alpha   90.00
_cell.angle_beta   90.00
_cell.angle_gamma   90.00
#
_symmetry.space_group_name_H-M   'P 1'
#
loop_
_entity.id
_entity.type
_entity.pdbx_description
1 polymer ?
#
loop_
_entity_poly.entity_id
_entity_poly.type
_entity_poly.pdbx_seq_one_letter_code
_entity_poly.pdbx_strand_id
1 'polypeptide(L)' 'MPILSQSIHERAHYEQQLIEQIQNDLKRFNLILRRTHDQQNVFYLGDRNSFEQLSQEFMLQTDLFEIDMTIDKENVQ' A
#
# COMPACT_ATOMS: atom_id res chain seq x y z
N MET A 1 -10.13 -31.46 23.09
CA MET A 1 -9.29 -30.31 22.69
C MET A 1 -9.74 -29.88 21.31
N PRO A 2 -10.15 -28.62 21.08
CA PRO A 2 -10.61 -28.23 19.76
C PRO A 2 -9.42 -28.09 18.80
N ILE A 3 -9.67 -28.49 17.56
CA ILE A 3 -8.76 -28.61 16.43
C ILE A 3 -8.38 -27.19 15.97
N LEU A 4 -7.21 -26.69 16.41
CA LEU A 4 -6.73 -25.34 16.13
C LEU A 4 -6.45 -25.09 14.63
N SER A 5 -6.06 -26.12 13.86
CA SER A 5 -5.61 -25.96 12.48
C SER A 5 -6.72 -25.68 11.46
N GLN A 6 -7.90 -26.30 11.61
CA GLN A 6 -9.05 -26.07 10.72
C GLN A 6 -9.53 -24.61 10.84
N SER A 7 -9.61 -24.09 12.07
CA SER A 7 -10.03 -22.70 12.32
C SER A 7 -9.09 -21.64 11.74
N ILE A 8 -7.77 -21.93 11.65
CA ILE A 8 -6.78 -20.98 11.11
C ILE A 8 -6.88 -20.92 9.58
N HIS A 9 -7.07 -22.06 8.90
CA HIS A 9 -7.17 -22.08 7.44
C HIS A 9 -8.45 -21.41 6.95
N GLU A 10 -9.58 -21.71 7.60
CA GLU A 10 -10.87 -21.06 7.31
C GLU A 10 -10.78 -19.55 7.52
N ARG A 11 -10.15 -19.12 8.63
CA ARG A 11 -9.94 -17.71 8.92
C ARG A 11 -9.02 -17.04 7.89
N ALA A 12 -7.91 -17.67 7.52
CA ALA A 12 -6.99 -17.13 6.53
C ALA A 12 -7.66 -16.98 5.16
N HIS A 13 -8.48 -17.97 4.76
CA HIS A 13 -9.24 -17.90 3.51
C HIS A 13 -10.29 -16.78 3.55
N TYR A 14 -11.02 -16.63 4.65
CA TYR A 14 -11.96 -15.52 4.84
C TYR A 14 -11.27 -14.16 4.79
N GLU A 15 -10.15 -14.00 5.50
CA GLU A 15 -9.36 -12.76 5.51
C GLU A 15 -8.82 -12.42 4.12
N GLN A 16 -8.38 -13.43 3.35
CA GLN A 16 -7.97 -13.24 1.96
C GLN A 16 -9.12 -12.71 1.10
N GLN A 17 -10.29 -13.35 1.15
CA GLN A 17 -11.47 -12.92 0.39
C GLN A 17 -11.91 -11.51 0.76
N LEU A 18 -11.84 -11.16 2.05
CA LEU A 18 -12.14 -9.82 2.53
C LEU A 18 -11.16 -8.79 1.97
N ILE A 19 -9.86 -9.08 1.98
CA ILE A 19 -8.82 -8.20 1.41
C ILE A 19 -9.06 -7.99 -0.08
N GLU A 20 -9.34 -9.06 -0.83
CA GLU A 20 -9.63 -8.98 -2.26
C GLU A 20 -10.87 -8.10 -2.54
N GLN A 21 -11.92 -8.26 -1.73
CA GLN A 21 -13.12 -7.44 -1.84
C GLN A 21 -12.82 -5.96 -1.57
N ILE A 22 -12.09 -5.64 -0.50
CA ILE A 22 -11.68 -4.27 -0.18
C ILE A 22 -10.87 -3.69 -1.33
N GLN A 23 -9.91 -4.43 -1.90
CA GLN A 23 -9.11 -3.97 -3.03
C GLN A 23 -9.96 -3.67 -4.27
N ASN A 24 -10.95 -4.53 -4.55
CA ASN A 24 -11.87 -4.34 -5.67
C ASN A 24 -12.76 -3.11 -5.47
N ASP A 25 -13.28 -2.90 -4.26
CA ASP A 25 -14.09 -1.73 -3.93
C ASP A 25 -13.26 -0.44 -4.03
N LEU A 26 -12.03 -0.43 -3.50
CA LEU A 26 -11.12 0.72 -3.65
C LEU A 26 -10.89 1.06 -5.13
N LYS A 27 -10.65 0.07 -6.00
CA LYS A 27 -10.51 0.30 -7.44
C LYS A 27 -11.80 0.83 -8.06
N ARG A 28 -12.94 0.19 -7.75
CA ARG A 28 -14.25 0.51 -8.30
C ARG A 28 -14.66 1.95 -8.01
N PHE A 29 -14.39 2.43 -6.80
CA PHE A 29 -14.74 3.77 -6.35
C PHE A 29 -13.64 4.81 -6.56
N ASN A 30 -12.56 4.45 -7.27
CA ASN A 30 -11.38 5.30 -7.46
C ASN A 30 -10.79 5.84 -6.15
N LEU A 31 -10.75 4.99 -5.12
CA LEU A 31 -10.20 5.34 -3.82
C LEU A 31 -8.77 4.83 -3.66
N ILE A 32 -8.02 5.50 -2.78
CA ILE A 32 -6.68 5.09 -2.36
C ILE A 32 -6.62 5.00 -0.84
N LEU A 33 -6.03 3.91 -0.34
CA LEU A 33 -5.72 3.70 1.07
C LEU A 33 -4.19 3.74 1.23
N ARG A 34 -3.68 4.66 2.03
CA ARG A 34 -2.23 4.81 2.31
C ARG A 34 -1.99 4.96 3.80
N ARG A 35 -0.92 4.37 4.31
CA ARG A 35 -0.46 4.62 5.68
C ARG A 35 0.18 6.01 5.74
N THR A 36 -0.19 6.80 6.74
CA THR A 36 0.47 8.09 7.02
C THR A 36 1.77 7.84 7.77
N HIS A 37 2.67 8.84 7.77
CA HIS A 37 3.98 8.73 8.43
C HIS A 37 3.89 8.73 9.98
N ASP A 38 2.71 8.90 10.56
CA ASP A 38 2.56 8.96 12.01
C ASP A 38 2.80 7.61 12.71
N GLN A 39 3.23 7.69 13.97
CA GLN A 39 3.45 6.54 14.84
C GLN A 39 2.15 5.86 15.29
N GLN A 40 0.99 6.35 14.85
CA GLN A 40 -0.32 5.93 15.35
C GLN A 40 -1.05 4.98 14.40
N ASN A 41 -0.39 4.51 13.33
CA ASN A 41 -1.00 3.65 12.32
C ASN A 41 -2.27 4.29 11.71
N VAL A 42 -2.26 5.59 11.48
CA VAL A 42 -3.37 6.24 10.79
C VAL A 42 -3.28 5.90 9.30
N PHE A 43 -4.45 5.78 8.68
CA PHE A 43 -4.58 5.54 7.25
C PHE A 43 -5.34 6.71 6.62
N TYR A 44 -4.78 7.22 5.53
CA TYR A 44 -5.48 8.07 4.60
C TYR A 44 -6.36 7.22 3.70
N LEU A 45 -7.66 7.53 3.65
CA LEU A 45 -8.61 6.99 2.67
C LEU A 45 -9.27 8.17 1.95
N GLY A 46 -9.12 8.24 0.63
CA GLY A 46 -9.68 9.32 -0.16
C GLY A 46 -9.70 9.00 -1.66
N ASP A 47 -10.15 9.97 -2.46
CA ASP A 47 -10.11 9.87 -3.91
C ASP A 47 -8.67 9.82 -4.43
N ARG A 48 -8.42 8.89 -5.34
CA ARG A 48 -7.10 8.64 -5.92
C ARG A 48 -6.59 9.83 -6.71
N ASN A 49 -7.42 10.44 -7.54
CA ASN A 49 -6.98 11.52 -8.43
C ASN A 49 -6.57 12.76 -7.63
N SER A 50 -7.35 13.06 -6.58
CA SER A 50 -7.07 14.13 -5.63
C SER A 50 -5.74 13.90 -4.91
N PHE A 51 -5.49 12.66 -4.45
CA PHE A 51 -4.20 12.29 -3.87
C PHE A 51 -3.05 12.43 -4.86
N GLU A 52 -3.20 11.93 -6.09
CA GLU A 52 -2.17 11.99 -7.12
C GLU A 52 -1.83 13.44 -7.49
N GLN A 53 -2.82 14.31 -7.63
CA GLN A 53 -2.62 15.73 -7.86
C GLN A 53 -1.80 16.38 -6.72
N LEU A 54 -2.23 16.19 -5.46
CA LEU A 54 -1.51 16.74 -4.31
C LEU A 54 -0.07 16.20 -4.21
N SER A 55 0.13 14.93 -4.54
CA SER A 55 1.46 14.32 -4.53
C SER A 55 2.36 14.92 -5.61
N GLN A 56 1.82 15.20 -6.80
CA GLN A 56 2.56 15.85 -7.88
C GLN A 56 2.90 17.30 -7.52
N GLU A 57 1.94 18.05 -6.97
CA GLU A 57 2.16 19.42 -6.50
C GLU A 57 3.26 19.47 -5.43
N PHE A 58 3.25 18.53 -4.48
CA PHE A 58 4.31 18.40 -3.48
C PHE A 58 5.66 18.08 -4.11
N MET A 59 5.72 17.10 -5.02
CA MET A 59 6.96 16.71 -5.70
C MET A 59 7.57 17.83 -6.53
N LEU A 60 6.75 18.72 -7.11
CA LEU A 60 7.23 19.89 -7.87
C LEU A 60 7.83 20.98 -6.98
N GLN A 61 7.47 21.01 -5.70
CA GLN A 61 7.89 22.05 -4.75
C GLN A 61 9.00 21.59 -3.80
N THR A 62 9.32 20.30 -3.80
CA THR A 62 10.26 19.71 -2.83
C THR A 62 11.63 19.52 -3.45
N ASP A 63 12.68 19.85 -2.68
CA ASP A 63 14.08 19.54 -3.02
C ASP A 63 14.48 18.14 -2.55
N LEU A 64 13.51 17.24 -2.37
CA LEU A 64 13.73 15.87 -1.92
C LEU A 64 13.97 14.99 -3.14
N PHE A 65 15.13 14.35 -3.19
CA PHE A 65 15.51 13.39 -4.22
C PHE A 65 15.94 12.09 -3.57
N GLU A 66 15.54 10.97 -4.16
CA GLU A 66 16.07 9.64 -3.85
C GLU A 66 17.09 9.28 -4.92
N ILE A 67 18.30 8.92 -4.50
CA ILE A 67 19.34 8.43 -5.41
C ILE A 67 19.14 6.93 -5.55
N ASP A 68 18.59 6.49 -6.68
CA ASP A 68 18.55 5.08 -7.05
C ASP A 68 19.83 4.73 -7.83
N MET A 69 20.75 3.99 -7.18
CA MET A 69 21.99 3.52 -7.80
C MET A 69 21.88 2.04 -8.11
N THR A 70 21.75 1.72 -9.40
CA THR A 70 21.91 0.35 -9.89
C THR A 70 23.38 0.11 -10.18
N ILE A 71 24.05 -0.71 -9.36
CA ILE A 71 25.42 -1.15 -9.65
C ILE A 71 25.36 -2.20 -10.76
N ASP A 72 25.87 -1.84 -11.93
CA ASP A 72 26.06 -2.77 -13.03
C ASP A 72 27.15 -3.79 -12.68
N LYS A 73 26.78 -5.07 -12.62
CA LYS A 73 27.68 -6.15 -12.19
C LYS A 73 28.84 -6.38 -13.17
N GLU A 74 28.76 -5.85 -14.39
CA GLU A 74 29.82 -5.96 -15.39
C GLU A 74 30.97 -4.95 -15.18
N ASN A 75 30.77 -3.92 -14.35
CA ASN A 75 31.76 -2.86 -14.11
C ASN A 75 32.38 -2.90 -12.69
N VAL A 76 32.08 -3.94 -11.90
CA VAL A 76 32.75 -4.18 -10.61
C VAL A 76 33.99 -5.04 -10.87
N GLN A 77 35.12 -4.37 -11.15
CA GLN A 77 36.46 -4.98 -11.18
C GLN A 77 37.00 -5.20 -9.77
#